data_AF-A0A961QPQ5-F1
#
_entry.id   AF-A0A961QPQ5-F1
#
_cell.length_a   1.000
_cell.length_b   1.000
_cell.length_c   1.000
_cell.angle_alpha   90.00
_cell.angle_beta   90.00
_cell.angle_gamma   90.00
#
_symmetry.space_group_name_H-M   'P 1'
#
loop_
_entity.id
_entity.type
_entity.pdbx_description
1 polymer ?
#
loop_
_entity_poly.entity_id
_entity_poly.type
_entity_poly.pdbx_seq_one_letter_code
_entity_poly.pdbx_strand_id
1 'polypeptide(L)'
;VTDQTSAHDPVHGYLPLGWSVAEWRARQESDPKAVEAAARASMKTHVAAMVDFWNAGVPTLDYGNNIRQVAQEEGLENAFAFPGFVPAYIRPLFCRGIGPFRWAALSGDPEDIYKTDQRMKELFPENTHLHNWLDMARERIAFQGLPARIMWIGLGDRHRAGLAINEMVRNGELKAPVVIGRDHLDSGSVASPNRETEAMKDGSDAVSDWPLLNALLNCASGATWVSLHHGGGVGMGFSQHSGMVICCDGTEEADRRIGRVLWNDPATGVMRHADAGYDIALDCAREHGLNLPGILKG
;
A
#
# COMPACT_ATOMS: atom_id res chain seq x y z
N VAL A 1 -16.59 10.41 -7.58
CA VAL A 1 -16.76 10.65 -6.13
C VAL A 1 -15.97 9.60 -5.37
N THR A 2 -15.36 9.96 -4.25
CA THR A 2 -14.69 9.02 -3.34
C THR A 2 -14.75 9.57 -1.92
N ASP A 3 -14.43 8.74 -0.94
CA ASP A 3 -14.31 9.15 0.46
C ASP A 3 -13.01 8.62 1.09
N GLN A 4 -12.48 9.38 2.05
CA GLN A 4 -11.31 8.98 2.86
C GLN A 4 -11.45 9.47 4.31
N THR A 5 -12.68 9.61 4.82
CA THR A 5 -12.90 9.72 6.26
C THR A 5 -12.36 8.47 6.97
N SER A 6 -12.12 8.53 8.27
CA SER A 6 -11.70 7.35 9.03
C SER A 6 -12.90 6.47 9.39
N ALA A 7 -13.69 6.06 8.39
CA ALA A 7 -14.91 5.26 8.56
C ALA A 7 -14.68 3.88 9.22
N HIS A 8 -13.44 3.38 9.16
CA HIS A 8 -12.98 2.16 9.81
C HIS A 8 -13.00 2.22 11.34
N ASP A 9 -13.12 3.41 11.92
CA ASP A 9 -13.27 3.63 13.36
C ASP A 9 -14.47 4.56 13.59
N PRO A 10 -15.70 4.02 13.75
CA PRO A 10 -16.90 4.83 13.91
C PRO A 10 -16.90 5.72 15.16
N VAL A 11 -16.14 5.36 16.20
CA VAL A 11 -16.10 6.14 17.45
C VAL A 11 -15.18 7.35 17.30
N HIS A 12 -13.96 7.13 16.82
CA HIS A 12 -12.92 8.17 16.80
C HIS A 12 -12.66 8.78 15.42
N GLY A 13 -13.19 8.21 14.36
CA GLY A 13 -12.84 8.54 12.98
C GLY A 13 -13.89 9.26 12.14
N TYR A 14 -15.16 9.27 12.57
CA TYR A 14 -16.26 9.85 11.79
C TYR A 14 -17.17 10.74 12.63
N LEU A 15 -17.26 12.01 12.26
CA LEU A 15 -18.12 12.99 12.91
C LEU A 15 -19.60 12.77 12.50
N PRO A 16 -20.52 12.47 13.44
CA PRO A 16 -21.93 12.28 13.10
C PRO A 16 -22.57 13.55 12.51
N LEU A 17 -23.53 13.36 11.60
CA LEU A 17 -24.29 14.44 11.00
C LEU A 17 -25.01 15.28 12.06
N GLY A 18 -24.87 16.60 11.98
CA GLY A 18 -25.50 17.55 12.90
C GLY A 18 -24.77 17.77 14.23
N TRP A 19 -23.65 17.09 14.47
CA TRP A 19 -22.84 17.25 15.69
C TRP A 19 -21.71 18.25 15.47
N SER A 20 -21.30 18.94 16.54
CA SER A 20 -20.05 19.70 16.54
C SER A 20 -18.85 18.82 16.89
N VAL A 21 -17.64 19.21 16.48
CA VAL A 21 -16.40 18.49 16.86
C VAL A 21 -16.23 18.41 18.38
N ALA A 22 -16.61 19.47 19.11
CA ALA A 22 -16.51 19.50 20.57
C ALA A 22 -17.47 18.50 21.23
N GLU A 23 -18.72 18.45 20.76
CA GLU A 23 -19.72 17.49 21.21
C GLU A 23 -19.28 16.04 20.92
N TRP A 24 -18.80 15.78 19.70
CA TRP A 24 -18.32 14.46 19.30
C TRP A 24 -17.17 13.98 20.20
N ARG A 25 -16.17 14.82 20.44
CA ARG A 25 -15.05 14.48 21.33
C ARG A 25 -15.50 14.21 22.77
N ALA A 26 -16.40 15.04 23.32
CA ALA A 26 -16.92 14.83 24.67
C ALA A 26 -17.75 13.53 24.80
N ARG A 27 -18.49 13.15 23.75
CA ARG A 27 -19.31 11.93 23.74
C ARG A 27 -18.50 10.66 23.49
N GLN A 28 -17.32 10.73 22.86
CA GLN A 28 -16.41 9.57 22.76
C GLN A 28 -16.04 9.00 24.13
N GLU A 29 -15.87 9.88 25.14
CA GLU A 29 -15.55 9.45 26.51
C GLU A 29 -16.80 9.09 27.32
N SER A 30 -17.88 9.87 27.19
CA SER A 30 -19.06 9.71 28.04
C SER A 30 -20.05 8.66 27.56
N ASP A 31 -20.21 8.47 26.25
CA ASP A 31 -21.11 7.48 25.65
C ASP A 31 -20.64 7.03 24.25
N PRO A 32 -19.54 6.25 24.16
CA PRO A 32 -18.97 5.81 22.88
C PRO A 32 -19.94 4.97 22.04
N LYS A 33 -20.88 4.25 22.66
CA LYS A 33 -21.89 3.46 21.93
C LYS A 33 -22.88 4.36 21.19
N ALA A 34 -23.30 5.47 21.80
CA ALA A 34 -24.13 6.46 21.11
C ALA A 34 -23.36 7.16 19.97
N VAL A 35 -22.05 7.39 20.13
CA VAL A 35 -21.21 7.92 19.05
C VAL A 35 -21.16 6.95 17.88
N GLU A 36 -20.84 5.67 18.14
CA GLU A 36 -20.79 4.63 17.12
C GLU A 36 -22.11 4.55 16.35
N ALA A 37 -23.25 4.43 17.04
CA ALA A 37 -24.55 4.36 16.39
C ALA A 37 -24.85 5.60 15.51
N ALA A 38 -24.56 6.81 16.00
CA ALA A 38 -24.79 8.04 15.25
C ALA A 38 -23.85 8.18 14.04
N ALA A 39 -22.58 7.78 14.19
CA ALA A 39 -21.59 7.80 13.11
C ALA A 39 -21.98 6.82 12.01
N ARG A 40 -22.33 5.57 12.36
CA ARG A 40 -22.74 4.53 11.39
C ARG A 40 -24.00 4.95 10.61
N ALA A 41 -25.01 5.49 11.29
CA ALA A 41 -26.20 6.04 10.64
C ALA A 41 -25.87 7.19 9.67
N SER A 42 -24.88 8.02 10.02
CA SER A 42 -24.39 9.10 9.16
C SER A 42 -23.63 8.56 7.94
N MET A 43 -22.80 7.53 8.12
CA MET A 43 -22.11 6.84 7.02
C MET A 43 -23.10 6.22 6.03
N LYS A 44 -24.18 5.59 6.51
CA LYS A 44 -25.25 5.09 5.62
C LYS A 44 -25.80 6.18 4.72
N THR A 45 -26.11 7.35 5.29
CA THR A 45 -26.61 8.51 4.55
C THR A 45 -25.57 9.02 3.53
N HIS A 46 -24.30 9.09 3.93
CA HIS A 46 -23.19 9.47 3.04
C HIS A 46 -23.07 8.48 1.86
N VAL A 47 -23.03 7.18 2.12
CA VAL A 47 -22.89 6.17 1.06
C VAL A 47 -24.11 6.15 0.13
N ALA A 48 -25.33 6.38 0.65
CA ALA A 48 -26.51 6.54 -0.21
C ALA A 48 -26.31 7.68 -1.24
N ALA A 49 -25.76 8.82 -0.83
CA ALA A 49 -25.42 9.90 -1.76
C ALA A 49 -24.32 9.50 -2.77
N MET A 50 -23.32 8.74 -2.34
CA MET A 50 -22.30 8.20 -3.27
C MET A 50 -22.92 7.26 -4.31
N VAL A 51 -23.88 6.42 -3.90
CA VAL A 51 -24.66 5.56 -4.80
C VAL A 51 -25.51 6.38 -5.78
N ASP A 52 -26.11 7.49 -5.34
CA ASP A 52 -26.84 8.39 -6.24
C ASP A 52 -25.92 8.98 -7.32
N PHE A 53 -24.71 9.40 -6.96
CA PHE A 53 -23.71 9.85 -7.94
C PHE A 53 -23.28 8.73 -8.90
N TRP A 54 -23.09 7.51 -8.40
CA TRP A 54 -22.81 6.34 -9.22
C TRP A 54 -23.92 6.08 -10.25
N ASN A 55 -25.18 6.10 -9.81
CA ASN A 55 -26.35 5.92 -10.66
C ASN A 55 -26.54 7.06 -11.68
N ALA A 56 -26.05 8.26 -11.36
CA ALA A 56 -25.99 9.39 -12.28
C ALA A 56 -24.82 9.32 -13.29
N GLY A 57 -24.03 8.24 -13.27
CA GLY A 57 -22.92 8.01 -14.21
C GLY A 57 -21.60 8.71 -13.81
N VAL A 58 -21.50 9.23 -12.59
CA VAL A 58 -20.23 9.79 -12.09
C VAL A 58 -19.34 8.64 -11.64
N PRO A 59 -18.07 8.56 -12.09
CA PRO A 59 -17.13 7.55 -11.60
C PRO A 59 -17.00 7.64 -10.07
N THR A 60 -17.45 6.62 -9.37
CA THR A 60 -17.46 6.54 -7.91
C THR A 60 -16.72 5.31 -7.45
N LEU A 61 -15.95 5.43 -6.37
CA LEU A 61 -15.13 4.37 -5.82
C LEU A 61 -15.02 4.48 -4.31
N ASP A 62 -14.74 3.36 -3.66
CA ASP A 62 -14.29 3.29 -2.27
C ASP A 62 -12.77 3.35 -2.20
N TYR A 63 -12.24 4.20 -1.31
CA TYR A 63 -10.80 4.41 -1.14
C TYR A 63 -10.22 3.74 0.10
N GLY A 64 -10.79 2.61 0.49
CA GLY A 64 -10.17 1.68 1.41
C GLY A 64 -10.30 2.06 2.88
N ASN A 65 -11.41 2.71 3.26
CA ASN A 65 -11.75 3.06 4.63
C ASN A 65 -12.93 2.26 5.20
N ASN A 66 -13.42 1.26 4.46
CA ASN A 66 -14.50 0.35 4.84
C ASN A 66 -15.90 0.99 4.95
N ILE A 67 -16.11 2.20 4.42
CA ILE A 67 -17.40 2.91 4.56
C ILE A 67 -18.59 2.16 3.94
N ARG A 68 -18.36 1.42 2.83
CA ARG A 68 -19.40 0.58 2.20
C ARG A 68 -19.88 -0.53 3.13
N GLN A 69 -18.95 -1.17 3.85
CA GLN A 69 -19.28 -2.24 4.81
C GLN A 69 -20.14 -1.69 5.95
N VAL A 70 -19.75 -0.54 6.53
CA VAL A 70 -20.54 0.07 7.60
C VAL A 70 -21.94 0.43 7.12
N ALA A 71 -22.07 1.03 5.93
CA ALA A 71 -23.37 1.35 5.36
C ALA A 71 -24.23 0.10 5.08
N GLN A 72 -23.61 -0.99 4.62
CA GLN A 72 -24.30 -2.28 4.43
C GLN A 72 -24.82 -2.84 5.75
N GLU A 73 -24.00 -2.80 6.82
CA GLU A 73 -24.40 -3.25 8.16
C GLU A 73 -25.54 -2.41 8.76
N GLU A 74 -25.65 -1.14 8.37
CA GLU A 74 -26.78 -0.26 8.69
C GLU A 74 -28.00 -0.45 7.75
N GLY A 75 -27.96 -1.46 6.87
CA GLY A 75 -29.06 -1.86 6.00
C GLY A 75 -29.16 -1.08 4.69
N LEU A 76 -28.07 -0.53 4.16
CA LEU A 76 -28.03 -0.06 2.77
C LEU A 76 -27.65 -1.24 1.85
N GLU A 77 -28.66 -1.92 1.30
CA GLU A 77 -28.47 -3.17 0.54
C GLU A 77 -27.52 -3.02 -0.66
N ASN A 78 -27.50 -1.87 -1.31
CA ASN A 78 -26.68 -1.57 -2.48
C ASN A 78 -25.41 -0.75 -2.14
N ALA A 79 -24.91 -0.79 -0.90
CA ALA A 79 -23.70 -0.07 -0.51
C ALA A 79 -22.45 -0.44 -1.34
N PHE A 80 -22.41 -1.66 -1.88
CA PHE A 80 -21.32 -2.16 -2.76
C PHE A 80 -21.61 -1.98 -4.26
N ALA A 81 -22.56 -1.10 -4.63
CA ALA A 81 -22.86 -0.82 -6.05
C ALA A 81 -21.67 -0.21 -6.82
N PHE A 82 -20.73 0.43 -6.12
CA PHE A 82 -19.49 0.96 -6.67
C PHE A 82 -18.26 0.19 -6.13
N PRO A 83 -17.20 0.05 -6.94
CA PRO A 83 -16.06 -0.81 -6.61
C PRO A 83 -15.07 -0.14 -5.65
N GLY A 84 -14.23 -0.95 -5.01
CA GLY A 84 -13.00 -0.46 -4.39
C GLY A 84 -11.98 -0.01 -5.43
N PHE A 85 -11.10 0.91 -5.03
CA PHE A 85 -10.08 1.47 -5.94
C PHE A 85 -9.07 0.44 -6.45
N VAL A 86 -8.82 -0.65 -5.70
CA VAL A 86 -7.85 -1.67 -6.10
C VAL A 86 -8.35 -2.53 -7.26
N PRO A 87 -9.51 -3.21 -7.18
CA PRO A 87 -10.05 -3.92 -8.33
C PRO A 87 -10.30 -3.00 -9.52
N ALA A 88 -10.67 -1.73 -9.30
CA ALA A 88 -10.97 -0.78 -10.37
C ALA A 88 -9.73 -0.23 -11.10
N TYR A 89 -8.62 0.04 -10.40
CA TYR A 89 -7.49 0.79 -10.97
C TYR A 89 -6.10 0.21 -10.65
N ILE A 90 -5.88 -0.29 -9.42
CA ILE A 90 -4.52 -0.57 -8.93
C ILE A 90 -4.06 -2.01 -9.19
N ARG A 91 -4.97 -2.98 -9.27
CA ARG A 91 -4.60 -4.39 -9.39
C ARG A 91 -3.65 -4.72 -10.55
N PRO A 92 -3.76 -4.11 -11.75
CA PRO A 92 -2.78 -4.32 -12.81
C PRO A 92 -1.34 -3.95 -12.40
N LEU A 93 -1.16 -2.94 -11.55
CA LEU A 93 0.14 -2.56 -11.00
C LEU A 93 0.66 -3.65 -10.04
N PHE A 94 -0.20 -4.15 -9.14
CA PHE A 94 0.15 -5.23 -8.22
C PHE A 94 0.51 -6.53 -8.93
N CYS A 95 -0.11 -6.82 -10.07
CA CYS A 95 0.26 -7.99 -10.89
C CYS A 95 1.72 -7.94 -11.37
N ARG A 96 2.34 -6.75 -11.42
CA ARG A 96 3.77 -6.55 -11.76
C ARG A 96 4.65 -6.25 -10.53
N GLY A 97 4.12 -6.46 -9.32
CA GLY A 97 4.79 -6.12 -8.06
C GLY A 97 4.98 -4.62 -7.83
N ILE A 98 4.34 -3.76 -8.63
CA ILE A 98 4.43 -2.30 -8.52
C ILE A 98 3.56 -1.86 -7.34
N GLY A 99 4.16 -1.14 -6.40
CA GLY A 99 3.50 -0.70 -5.18
C GLY A 99 4.24 0.46 -4.50
N PRO A 100 3.81 0.90 -3.31
CA PRO A 100 4.24 2.15 -2.66
C PRO A 100 5.63 2.07 -2.01
N PHE A 101 6.63 1.70 -2.80
CA PHE A 101 8.04 1.71 -2.44
C PHE A 101 8.47 3.12 -2.03
N ARG A 102 9.23 3.21 -0.94
CA ARG A 102 9.65 4.49 -0.35
C ARG A 102 10.99 4.36 0.36
N TRP A 103 11.65 5.49 0.53
CA TRP A 103 12.86 5.58 1.34
C TRP A 103 12.94 6.89 2.12
N ALA A 104 13.72 6.89 3.19
CA ALA A 104 13.97 8.07 4.03
C ALA A 104 15.46 8.21 4.35
N ALA A 105 15.98 9.43 4.27
CA ALA A 105 17.38 9.74 4.54
C ALA A 105 17.60 9.93 6.04
N LEU A 106 18.41 9.05 6.67
CA LEU A 106 18.67 9.14 8.11
C LEU A 106 19.57 10.32 8.49
N SER A 107 20.21 10.98 7.51
CA SER A 107 20.96 12.22 7.71
C SER A 107 20.08 13.39 8.14
N GLY A 108 18.77 13.33 7.83
CA GLY A 108 17.87 14.47 7.95
C GLY A 108 18.07 15.53 6.86
N ASP A 109 18.98 15.31 5.90
CA ASP A 109 19.35 16.29 4.90
C ASP A 109 18.53 16.09 3.59
N PRO A 110 17.79 17.10 3.12
CA PRO A 110 16.98 16.98 1.91
C PRO A 110 17.80 16.74 0.64
N GLU A 111 19.08 17.14 0.61
CA GLU A 111 19.95 16.90 -0.54
C GLU A 111 20.18 15.41 -0.80
N ASP A 112 20.13 14.56 0.23
CA ASP A 112 20.21 13.11 0.02
C ASP A 112 19.00 12.60 -0.77
N ILE A 113 17.80 13.14 -0.53
CA ILE A 113 16.62 12.81 -1.32
C ILE A 113 16.75 13.35 -2.75
N TYR A 114 17.22 14.58 -2.96
CA TYR A 114 17.37 15.10 -4.32
C TYR A 114 18.42 14.33 -5.14
N LYS A 115 19.50 13.87 -4.49
CA LYS A 115 20.49 12.98 -5.13
C LYS A 115 19.88 11.63 -5.49
N THR A 116 19.11 11.02 -4.58
CA THR A 116 18.41 9.77 -4.92
C THR A 116 17.35 9.96 -6.02
N ASP A 117 16.60 11.07 -6.05
CA ASP A 117 15.67 11.40 -7.14
C ASP A 117 16.41 11.43 -8.49
N GLN A 118 17.56 12.10 -8.55
CA GLN A 118 18.40 12.14 -9.76
C GLN A 118 18.92 10.75 -10.14
N ARG A 119 19.41 9.97 -9.17
CA ARG A 119 19.88 8.59 -9.41
C ARG A 119 18.76 7.69 -9.95
N MET A 120 17.53 7.84 -9.47
CA MET A 120 16.39 7.07 -10.00
C MET A 120 16.10 7.41 -11.46
N LYS A 121 16.21 8.68 -11.86
CA LYS A 121 16.05 9.07 -13.28
C LYS A 121 17.13 8.48 -14.19
N GLU A 122 18.37 8.41 -13.70
CA GLU A 122 19.49 7.78 -14.42
C GLU A 122 19.33 6.26 -14.55
N LEU A 123 18.78 5.62 -13.52
CA LEU A 123 18.59 4.17 -13.48
C LEU A 123 17.41 3.70 -14.34
N PHE A 124 16.41 4.56 -14.54
CA PHE A 124 15.20 4.30 -15.32
C PHE A 124 14.97 5.39 -16.38
N PRO A 125 15.91 5.58 -17.33
CA PRO A 125 15.88 6.73 -18.26
C PRO A 125 14.67 6.72 -19.20
N GLU A 126 14.12 5.56 -19.50
CA GLU A 126 12.94 5.38 -20.36
C GLU A 126 11.60 5.64 -19.65
N ASN A 127 11.57 5.70 -18.33
CA ASN A 127 10.33 5.81 -17.57
C ASN A 127 9.91 7.28 -17.38
N THR A 128 9.35 7.86 -18.44
CA THR A 128 8.93 9.28 -18.45
C THR A 128 7.89 9.62 -17.38
N HIS A 129 7.00 8.67 -17.03
CA HIS A 129 6.02 8.87 -15.97
C HIS A 129 6.69 8.98 -14.60
N LEU A 130 7.69 8.12 -14.31
CA LEU A 130 8.49 8.19 -13.09
C LEU A 130 9.25 9.52 -13.00
N HIS A 131 9.82 10.00 -14.11
CA HIS A 131 10.55 11.28 -14.12
C HIS A 131 9.62 12.44 -13.78
N ASN A 132 8.46 12.51 -14.43
CA ASN A 132 7.44 13.51 -14.15
C ASN A 132 6.94 13.43 -12.69
N TRP A 133 6.77 12.21 -12.15
CA TRP A 133 6.44 12.02 -10.75
C TRP A 133 7.49 12.64 -9.81
N LEU A 134 8.78 12.37 -10.03
CA LEU A 134 9.85 12.91 -9.21
C LEU A 134 9.96 14.44 -9.31
N ASP A 135 9.76 15.00 -10.50
CA ASP A 135 9.73 16.46 -10.70
C ASP A 135 8.59 17.12 -9.92
N MET A 136 7.36 16.61 -10.07
CA MET A 136 6.22 17.09 -9.30
C MET A 136 6.43 16.90 -7.80
N ALA A 137 6.98 15.76 -7.38
CA ALA A 137 7.21 15.47 -5.98
C ALA A 137 8.25 16.41 -5.35
N ARG A 138 9.23 16.89 -6.12
CA ARG A 138 10.17 17.93 -5.68
C ARG A 138 9.51 19.30 -5.60
N GLU A 139 8.69 19.65 -6.57
CA GLU A 139 8.04 20.98 -6.64
C GLU A 139 6.88 21.15 -5.66
N ARG A 140 6.16 20.06 -5.35
CA ARG A 140 4.84 20.11 -4.70
C ARG A 140 4.78 19.47 -3.33
N ILE A 141 5.77 18.65 -2.94
CA ILE A 141 5.75 17.94 -1.65
C ILE A 141 6.83 18.49 -0.74
N ALA A 142 6.41 19.19 0.31
CA ALA A 142 7.30 19.59 1.40
C ALA A 142 7.61 18.37 2.28
N PHE A 143 8.86 18.24 2.71
CA PHE A 143 9.26 17.17 3.63
C PHE A 143 8.65 17.36 5.03
N GLN A 144 8.44 16.25 5.74
CA GLN A 144 7.94 16.20 7.11
C GLN A 144 8.83 15.25 7.93
N GLY A 145 9.50 15.76 8.96
CA GLY A 145 10.48 14.97 9.72
C GLY A 145 11.73 14.66 8.88
N LEU A 146 12.17 13.40 8.85
CA LEU A 146 13.24 12.97 7.96
C LEU A 146 12.80 13.14 6.49
N PRO A 147 13.62 13.76 5.61
CA PRO A 147 13.34 13.80 4.19
C PRO A 147 13.13 12.38 3.64
N ALA A 148 12.02 12.19 2.93
CA ALA A 148 11.59 10.90 2.42
C ALA A 148 10.95 11.04 1.04
N ARG A 149 11.02 9.98 0.25
CA ARG A 149 10.42 9.91 -1.08
C ARG A 149 9.60 8.63 -1.22
N ILE A 150 8.45 8.75 -1.86
CA ILE A 150 7.66 7.62 -2.36
C ILE A 150 7.82 7.57 -3.88
N MET A 151 7.97 6.38 -4.44
CA MET A 151 8.08 6.14 -5.87
C MET A 151 7.60 4.72 -6.18
N TRP A 152 6.53 4.59 -6.96
CA TRP A 152 5.97 3.29 -7.26
C TRP A 152 6.81 2.58 -8.33
N ILE A 153 7.45 1.48 -7.94
CA ILE A 153 8.25 0.61 -8.82
C ILE A 153 8.02 -0.86 -8.47
N GLY A 154 8.26 -1.74 -9.46
CA GLY A 154 7.86 -3.14 -9.44
C GLY A 154 8.96 -4.15 -9.15
N LEU A 155 8.61 -5.42 -9.35
CA LEU A 155 9.57 -6.52 -9.41
C LEU A 155 10.63 -6.20 -10.47
N GLY A 156 11.89 -6.54 -10.18
CA GLY A 156 13.03 -6.19 -11.05
C GLY A 156 13.60 -4.79 -10.79
N ASP A 157 12.78 -3.80 -10.45
CA ASP A 157 13.28 -2.42 -10.26
C ASP A 157 13.62 -2.10 -8.80
N ARG A 158 12.88 -2.64 -7.83
CA ARG A 158 13.12 -2.36 -6.40
C ARG A 158 14.54 -2.73 -5.95
N HIS A 159 15.03 -3.91 -6.33
CA HIS A 159 16.39 -4.33 -5.95
C HIS A 159 17.47 -3.50 -6.65
N ARG A 160 17.28 -3.10 -7.92
CA ARG A 160 18.19 -2.20 -8.64
C ARG A 160 18.27 -0.84 -7.95
N ALA A 161 17.12 -0.27 -7.57
CA ALA A 161 17.05 1.00 -6.85
C ALA A 161 17.73 0.91 -5.47
N GLY A 162 17.46 -0.15 -4.70
CA GLY A 162 18.07 -0.32 -3.38
C GLY A 162 19.58 -0.53 -3.44
N LEU A 163 20.09 -1.31 -4.39
CA LEU A 163 21.54 -1.49 -4.59
C LEU A 163 22.21 -0.19 -5.00
N ALA A 164 21.59 0.60 -5.90
CA ALA A 164 22.10 1.91 -6.29
C ALA A 164 22.16 2.88 -5.08
N ILE A 165 21.12 2.90 -4.24
CA ILE A 165 21.12 3.73 -3.02
C ILE A 165 22.22 3.27 -2.06
N ASN A 166 22.40 1.96 -1.86
CA ASN A 166 23.45 1.45 -0.98
C ASN A 166 24.86 1.76 -1.49
N GLU A 167 25.07 1.72 -2.82
CA GLU A 167 26.29 2.19 -3.46
C GLU A 167 26.54 3.68 -3.15
N MET A 168 25.52 4.53 -3.31
CA MET A 168 25.63 5.97 -3.01
C MET A 168 25.95 6.28 -1.53
N VAL A 169 25.55 5.41 -0.60
CA VAL A 169 25.96 5.52 0.81
C VAL A 169 27.43 5.12 0.97
N ARG A 170 27.86 4.03 0.33
CA ARG A 170 29.23 3.49 0.42
C ARG A 170 30.29 4.47 -0.07
N ASN A 171 30.00 5.15 -1.18
CA ASN A 171 30.94 6.07 -1.82
C ASN A 171 30.81 7.52 -1.30
N GLY A 172 29.93 7.77 -0.31
CA GLY A 172 29.80 9.06 0.35
C GLY A 172 29.02 10.11 -0.45
N GLU A 173 28.34 9.72 -1.52
CA GLU A 173 27.41 10.60 -2.22
C GLU A 173 26.22 10.98 -1.33
N LEU A 174 25.73 10.05 -0.52
CA LEU A 174 24.74 10.29 0.55
C LEU A 174 25.44 10.46 1.89
N LYS A 175 24.93 11.38 2.72
CA LYS A 175 25.59 11.78 3.97
C LYS A 175 25.47 10.76 5.10
N ALA A 176 24.47 9.88 5.04
CA ALA A 176 24.21 8.84 6.03
C ALA A 176 23.48 7.65 5.39
N PRO A 177 23.30 6.53 6.12
CA PRO A 177 22.45 5.44 5.68
C PRO A 177 21.02 5.87 5.34
N VAL A 178 20.37 5.11 4.47
CA VAL A 178 18.99 5.32 4.03
C VAL A 178 18.16 4.10 4.40
N VAL A 179 16.96 4.30 4.93
CA VAL A 179 16.00 3.20 5.15
C VAL A 179 15.05 3.09 3.97
N ILE A 180 14.89 1.88 3.44
CA ILE A 180 13.97 1.55 2.34
C ILE A 180 12.84 0.70 2.89
N GLY A 181 11.61 1.08 2.61
CA GLY A 181 10.43 0.32 3.01
C GLY A 181 9.24 0.58 2.09
N ARG A 182 8.06 0.35 2.63
CA ARG A 182 6.77 0.54 1.95
C ARG A 182 5.64 0.63 2.95
N ASP A 183 4.45 0.93 2.46
CA ASP A 183 3.22 0.64 3.20
C ASP A 183 3.04 -0.88 3.36
N HIS A 184 2.17 -1.28 4.28
CA HIS A 184 1.63 -2.64 4.35
C HIS A 184 0.64 -2.93 3.21
N LEU A 185 0.08 -1.88 2.59
CA LEU A 185 -0.60 -1.97 1.29
C LEU A 185 0.45 -2.19 0.19
N ASP A 186 0.61 -3.43 -0.26
CA ASP A 186 1.41 -3.78 -1.41
C ASP A 186 0.96 -5.13 -1.99
N SER A 187 1.38 -5.40 -3.22
CA SER A 187 0.97 -6.54 -4.05
C SER A 187 0.97 -7.90 -3.33
N GLY A 188 1.92 -8.16 -2.44
CA GLY A 188 2.08 -9.46 -1.77
C GLY A 188 1.87 -9.45 -0.26
N SER A 189 1.53 -8.31 0.33
CA SER A 189 1.68 -8.09 1.77
C SER A 189 0.37 -7.87 2.52
N VAL A 190 -0.78 -8.08 1.89
CA VAL A 190 -2.09 -7.83 2.52
C VAL A 190 -3.17 -8.77 2.01
N ALA A 191 -4.02 -9.22 2.94
CA ALA A 191 -5.33 -9.79 2.68
C ALA A 191 -6.38 -8.86 3.31
N SER A 192 -7.29 -8.33 2.49
CA SER A 192 -8.29 -7.32 2.86
C SER A 192 -9.45 -7.34 1.86
N PRO A 193 -10.50 -8.15 2.10
CA PRO A 193 -11.58 -8.40 1.14
C PRO A 193 -12.40 -7.17 0.75
N ASN A 194 -12.37 -6.10 1.54
CA ASN A 194 -13.07 -4.85 1.24
C ASN A 194 -12.16 -3.78 0.63
N ARG A 195 -10.91 -4.14 0.30
CA ARG A 195 -9.92 -3.20 -0.23
C ARG A 195 -8.95 -3.86 -1.21
N GLU A 196 -7.76 -4.28 -0.79
CA GLU A 196 -6.70 -4.74 -1.72
C GLU A 196 -7.03 -6.05 -2.43
N THR A 197 -7.72 -6.95 -1.73
CA THR A 197 -8.05 -8.28 -2.24
C THR A 197 -9.54 -8.41 -2.55
N GLU A 198 -10.25 -7.30 -2.70
CA GLU A 198 -11.66 -7.27 -3.10
C GLU A 198 -11.87 -7.82 -4.51
N ALA A 199 -12.72 -8.82 -4.67
CA ALA A 199 -13.03 -9.45 -5.95
C ALA A 199 -11.78 -9.99 -6.65
N MET A 200 -11.02 -10.87 -5.98
CA MET A 200 -9.98 -11.66 -6.66
C MET A 200 -10.62 -12.53 -7.75
N LYS A 201 -9.92 -12.73 -8.88
CA LYS A 201 -10.44 -13.45 -10.05
C LYS A 201 -10.89 -14.88 -9.73
N ASP A 202 -10.24 -15.52 -8.76
CA ASP A 202 -10.49 -16.87 -8.27
C ASP A 202 -11.33 -16.92 -6.98
N GLY A 203 -11.75 -15.78 -6.44
CA GLY A 203 -12.50 -15.67 -5.18
C GLY A 203 -11.65 -15.86 -3.91
N SER A 204 -10.32 -15.79 -4.01
CA SER A 204 -9.37 -15.95 -2.89
C SER A 204 -9.27 -14.71 -1.97
N ASP A 205 -10.26 -13.84 -1.97
CA ASP A 205 -10.28 -12.52 -1.31
C ASP A 205 -9.81 -12.58 0.15
N ALA A 206 -10.30 -13.57 0.91
CA ALA A 206 -10.06 -13.71 2.35
C ALA A 206 -8.86 -14.59 2.73
N VAL A 207 -8.10 -15.11 1.77
CA VAL A 207 -6.94 -15.97 2.05
C VAL A 207 -5.79 -15.13 2.62
N SER A 208 -5.49 -15.31 3.91
CA SER A 208 -4.49 -14.53 4.64
C SER A 208 -3.14 -15.22 4.83
N ASP A 209 -2.91 -16.36 4.19
CA ASP A 209 -1.59 -17.02 4.17
C ASP A 209 -0.52 -16.14 3.52
N TRP A 210 -0.88 -15.39 2.48
CA TRP A 210 0.05 -14.55 1.71
C TRP A 210 0.79 -13.47 2.52
N PRO A 211 0.12 -12.59 3.30
CA PRO A 211 0.82 -11.62 4.15
C PRO A 211 1.70 -12.29 5.23
N LEU A 212 1.28 -13.45 5.75
CA LEU A 212 2.07 -14.21 6.73
C LEU A 212 3.35 -14.74 6.07
N LEU A 213 3.24 -15.34 4.88
CA LEU A 213 4.37 -15.81 4.08
C LEU A 213 5.29 -14.67 3.66
N ASN A 214 4.75 -13.51 3.28
CA ASN A 214 5.56 -12.33 2.95
C ASN A 214 6.40 -11.87 4.15
N ALA A 215 5.84 -11.83 5.36
CA ALA A 215 6.62 -11.50 6.56
C ALA A 215 7.72 -12.54 6.84
N LEU A 216 7.37 -13.83 6.82
CA LEU A 216 8.33 -14.91 7.05
C LEU A 216 9.48 -14.88 6.02
N LEU A 217 9.16 -14.67 4.75
CA LEU A 217 10.16 -14.60 3.68
C LEU A 217 11.03 -13.35 3.79
N ASN A 218 10.48 -12.19 4.15
CA ASN A 218 11.27 -10.98 4.39
C ASN A 218 12.24 -11.16 5.58
N CYS A 219 11.79 -11.84 6.64
CA CYS A 219 12.64 -12.21 7.78
C CYS A 219 13.79 -13.13 7.32
N ALA A 220 13.48 -14.20 6.58
CA ALA A 220 14.49 -15.12 6.04
C ALA A 220 15.43 -14.46 5.02
N SER A 221 14.95 -13.46 4.28
CA SER A 221 15.74 -12.76 3.25
C SER A 221 16.74 -11.77 3.83
N GLY A 222 16.49 -11.29 5.06
CA GLY A 222 17.37 -10.39 5.81
C GLY A 222 16.90 -8.93 5.83
N ALA A 223 15.59 -8.67 5.88
CA ALA A 223 15.09 -7.32 6.17
C ALA A 223 15.60 -6.86 7.55
N THR A 224 15.80 -5.54 7.74
CA THR A 224 16.26 -5.00 9.02
C THR A 224 15.19 -5.10 10.09
N TRP A 225 13.91 -4.88 9.73
CA TRP A 225 12.78 -5.28 10.55
C TRP A 225 11.59 -5.69 9.69
N VAL A 226 10.74 -6.51 10.29
CA VAL A 226 9.52 -7.07 9.71
C VAL A 226 8.40 -6.92 10.73
N SER A 227 7.19 -6.63 10.26
CA SER A 227 5.99 -6.49 11.09
C SER A 227 4.83 -7.30 10.52
N LEU A 228 3.98 -7.78 11.42
CA LEU A 228 2.70 -8.42 11.10
C LEU A 228 1.60 -7.74 11.91
N HIS A 229 0.67 -7.09 11.23
CA HIS A 229 -0.39 -6.29 11.84
C HIS A 229 -1.77 -6.78 11.38
N HIS A 230 -2.79 -6.39 12.14
CA HIS A 230 -4.20 -6.72 11.89
C HIS A 230 -5.04 -5.44 11.91
N GLY A 231 -6.01 -5.36 10.98
CA GLY A 231 -7.06 -4.33 10.93
C GLY A 231 -6.63 -2.94 10.47
N GLY A 232 -5.43 -2.79 9.89
CA GLY A 232 -4.98 -1.51 9.37
C GLY A 232 -5.84 -1.04 8.20
N GLY A 233 -6.28 0.22 8.29
CA GLY A 233 -7.04 0.96 7.29
C GLY A 233 -8.51 0.58 7.12
N VAL A 234 -8.88 -0.71 7.22
CA VAL A 234 -10.28 -1.17 7.14
C VAL A 234 -10.89 -1.55 8.50
N GLY A 235 -10.12 -1.49 9.57
CA GLY A 235 -10.60 -1.73 10.94
C GLY A 235 -10.47 -3.19 11.38
N MET A 236 -10.71 -3.44 12.66
CA MET A 236 -10.56 -4.77 13.28
C MET A 236 -11.42 -5.82 12.58
N GLY A 237 -10.82 -6.97 12.25
CA GLY A 237 -11.49 -8.11 11.63
C GLY A 237 -11.44 -8.14 10.10
N PHE A 238 -11.03 -7.04 9.46
CA PHE A 238 -11.15 -6.89 8.00
C PHE A 238 -9.83 -6.96 7.22
N SER A 239 -8.67 -6.98 7.90
CA SER A 239 -7.39 -7.14 7.20
C SER A 239 -6.29 -7.80 8.04
N GLN A 240 -5.41 -8.52 7.35
CA GLN A 240 -4.13 -9.01 7.87
C GLN A 240 -3.03 -8.61 6.89
N HIS A 241 -1.93 -8.03 7.38
CA HIS A 241 -0.90 -7.49 6.49
C HIS A 241 0.49 -7.36 7.11
N SER A 242 1.51 -7.47 6.27
CA SER A 242 2.92 -7.43 6.63
C SER A 242 3.64 -6.16 6.16
N GLY A 243 4.57 -5.70 6.98
CA GLY A 243 5.50 -4.62 6.66
C GLY A 243 6.93 -5.12 6.64
N MET A 244 7.77 -4.46 5.86
CA MET A 244 9.19 -4.72 5.82
C MET A 244 9.95 -3.42 5.62
N VAL A 245 11.14 -3.33 6.22
CA VAL A 245 12.09 -2.25 5.97
C VAL A 245 13.51 -2.81 5.99
N ILE A 246 14.37 -2.27 5.15
CA ILE A 246 15.78 -2.61 5.04
C ILE A 246 16.66 -1.37 5.05
N CYS A 247 17.74 -1.40 5.83
CA CYS A 247 18.73 -0.34 5.90
C CYS A 247 19.81 -0.50 4.82
N CYS A 248 20.05 0.57 4.07
CA CYS A 248 21.17 0.72 3.15
C CYS A 248 22.28 1.46 3.90
N ASP A 249 23.21 0.71 4.49
CA ASP A 249 24.31 1.23 5.32
C ASP A 249 25.66 1.34 4.57
N GLY A 250 25.66 1.06 3.27
CA GLY A 250 26.84 1.08 2.43
C GLY A 250 27.66 -0.20 2.45
N THR A 251 27.34 -1.19 3.29
CA THR A 251 28.13 -2.43 3.39
C THR A 251 27.82 -3.43 2.26
N GLU A 252 28.80 -4.27 1.92
CA GLU A 252 28.57 -5.41 1.02
C GLU A 252 27.61 -6.46 1.61
N GLU A 253 27.53 -6.53 2.94
CA GLU A 253 26.56 -7.40 3.61
C GLU A 253 25.13 -6.91 3.35
N ALA A 254 24.93 -5.58 3.39
CA ALA A 254 23.66 -4.96 3.01
C ALA A 254 23.33 -5.22 1.53
N ASP A 255 24.28 -5.16 0.59
CA ASP A 255 24.01 -5.51 -0.82
C ASP A 255 23.36 -6.88 -0.96
N ARG A 256 23.88 -7.89 -0.26
CA ARG A 256 23.34 -9.26 -0.32
C ARG A 256 21.93 -9.34 0.25
N ARG A 257 21.65 -8.62 1.35
CA ARG A 257 20.31 -8.56 1.96
C ARG A 257 19.34 -7.82 1.04
N ILE A 258 19.72 -6.64 0.55
CA ILE A 258 18.93 -5.78 -0.35
C ILE A 258 18.57 -6.53 -1.63
N GLY A 259 19.55 -7.19 -2.27
CA GLY A 259 19.33 -7.96 -3.49
C GLY A 259 18.31 -9.09 -3.32
N ARG A 260 18.27 -9.75 -2.16
CA ARG A 260 17.27 -10.79 -1.87
C ARG A 260 15.93 -10.20 -1.46
N VAL A 261 15.94 -9.29 -0.50
CA VAL A 261 14.74 -8.75 0.14
C VAL A 261 13.90 -7.96 -0.86
N LEU A 262 14.52 -7.05 -1.61
CA LEU A 262 13.82 -6.22 -2.61
C LEU A 262 13.52 -6.96 -3.92
N TRP A 263 13.96 -8.21 -4.05
CA TRP A 263 13.48 -9.14 -5.07
C TRP A 263 12.29 -9.93 -4.55
N ASN A 264 12.46 -10.60 -3.40
CA ASN A 264 11.48 -11.52 -2.82
C ASN A 264 10.18 -10.81 -2.42
N ASP A 265 10.27 -9.61 -1.83
CA ASP A 265 9.10 -8.86 -1.37
C ASP A 265 8.08 -8.54 -2.49
N PRO A 266 8.45 -7.87 -3.60
CA PRO A 266 7.52 -7.71 -4.73
C PRO A 266 7.23 -9.03 -5.46
N ALA A 267 8.17 -9.99 -5.47
CA ALA A 267 7.94 -11.30 -6.10
C ALA A 267 6.84 -12.10 -5.41
N THR A 268 6.63 -11.98 -4.09
CA THR A 268 5.48 -12.64 -3.44
C THR A 268 4.16 -12.06 -3.91
N GLY A 269 4.13 -10.78 -4.30
CA GLY A 269 2.97 -10.14 -4.90
C GLY A 269 2.66 -10.65 -6.30
N VAL A 270 3.69 -10.78 -7.14
CA VAL A 270 3.56 -11.40 -8.47
C VAL A 270 3.12 -12.86 -8.33
N MET A 271 3.73 -13.63 -7.42
CA MET A 271 3.34 -15.01 -7.09
C MET A 271 1.86 -15.11 -6.71
N ARG A 272 1.40 -14.30 -5.74
CA ARG A 272 0.01 -14.30 -5.27
C ARG A 272 -0.99 -14.03 -6.39
N HIS A 273 -0.70 -13.06 -7.25
CA HIS A 273 -1.61 -12.72 -8.35
C HIS A 273 -1.52 -13.72 -9.51
N ALA A 274 -0.37 -14.34 -9.73
CA ALA A 274 -0.23 -15.43 -10.70
C ALA A 274 -1.02 -16.67 -10.25
N ASP A 275 -0.98 -17.00 -8.95
CA ASP A 275 -1.77 -18.08 -8.34
C ASP A 275 -3.28 -17.85 -8.53
N ALA A 276 -3.75 -16.63 -8.31
CA ALA A 276 -5.13 -16.22 -8.58
C ALA A 276 -5.51 -16.14 -10.07
N GLY A 277 -4.59 -16.50 -10.98
CA GLY A 277 -4.85 -16.64 -12.41
C GLY A 277 -4.85 -15.32 -13.21
N TYR A 278 -4.20 -14.26 -12.72
CA TYR A 278 -4.04 -13.02 -13.50
C TYR A 278 -2.94 -13.16 -14.57
N ASP A 279 -3.30 -13.02 -15.84
CA ASP A 279 -2.37 -13.20 -16.97
C ASP A 279 -1.18 -12.24 -16.91
N ILE A 280 -1.42 -10.98 -16.51
CA ILE A 280 -0.36 -9.96 -16.31
C ILE A 280 0.69 -10.45 -15.29
N ALA A 281 0.24 -11.12 -14.22
CA ALA A 281 1.14 -11.64 -13.19
C ALA A 281 1.88 -12.91 -13.65
N LEU A 282 1.20 -13.78 -14.40
CA LEU A 282 1.82 -14.95 -15.05
C LEU A 282 2.92 -14.52 -16.03
N ASP A 283 2.67 -13.48 -16.83
CA ASP A 283 3.64 -12.94 -17.77
C ASP A 283 4.82 -12.28 -17.03
N CYS A 284 4.55 -11.45 -16.03
CA CYS A 284 5.60 -10.87 -15.18
C CYS A 284 6.46 -11.94 -14.49
N ALA A 285 5.84 -13.03 -14.02
CA ALA A 285 6.56 -14.15 -13.41
C ALA A 285 7.50 -14.84 -14.42
N ARG A 286 7.07 -15.02 -15.67
CA ARG A 286 7.90 -15.57 -16.76
C ARG A 286 9.02 -14.62 -17.16
N GLU A 287 8.72 -13.33 -17.32
CA GLU A 287 9.69 -12.27 -17.66
C GLU A 287 10.86 -12.23 -16.66
N HIS A 288 10.56 -12.38 -15.37
CA HIS A 288 11.55 -12.34 -14.29
C HIS A 288 12.05 -13.73 -13.85
N GLY A 289 11.66 -14.80 -14.53
CA GLY A 289 12.12 -16.17 -14.25
C GLY A 289 11.80 -16.64 -12.83
N LEU A 290 10.63 -16.28 -12.29
CA LEU A 290 10.21 -16.73 -10.97
C LEU A 290 9.99 -18.25 -10.94
N ASN A 291 10.52 -18.93 -9.93
CA ASN A 291 10.23 -20.33 -9.70
C ASN A 291 8.91 -20.46 -8.94
N LEU A 292 7.83 -20.74 -9.67
CA LEU A 292 6.47 -20.90 -9.13
C LEU A 292 5.95 -22.34 -9.36
N PRO A 293 6.33 -23.31 -8.50
CA PRO A 293 5.90 -24.69 -8.63
C PRO A 293 4.37 -24.82 -8.67
N GLY A 294 3.85 -25.59 -9.61
CA GLY A 294 2.40 -25.80 -9.79
C GLY A 294 1.68 -24.71 -10.57
N ILE A 295 2.28 -23.53 -10.75
CA ILE A 295 1.72 -22.41 -11.52
C ILE A 295 2.39 -22.32 -12.91
N LEU A 296 3.73 -22.25 -12.94
CA LEU A 296 4.51 -22.23 -14.17
C LEU A 296 5.02 -23.62 -14.50
N LYS A 297 4.92 -24.02 -15.77
CA LYS A 297 5.62 -25.20 -16.29
C LYS A 297 7.07 -24.80 -16.53
N GLY A 298 8.00 -25.48 -15.87
CA GLY A 298 9.45 -25.32 -16.08
C GLY A 298 9.90 -25.79 -17.45
#